data_AF-S8CSJ3-F1
#
_entry.id   AF-S8CSJ3-F1
#
_cell.length_a   1.000
_cell.length_b   1.000
_cell.length_c   1.000
_cell.angle_alpha   90.00
_cell.angle_beta   90.00
_cell.angle_gamma   90.00
#
_symmetry.space_group_name_H-M   'P 1'
#
loop_
_entity.id
_entity.type
_entity.pdbx_description
1 polymer ?
#
loop_
_entity_poly.entity_id
_entity_poly.type
_entity_poly.pdbx_seq_one_letter_code
_entity_poly.pdbx_strand_id
1 'polypeptide(L)'
;VLQRKTEEAAMAAKRLKELLDSRKASREIPVGGKGPGFQVLMQNIEHELEVTVGVHEVRSEYERQMNERAKLAEEFARLKEEALILKQQNLSEFPQAISPGARNSRIFALENMLSTSSSALVSMASQLSEAEERERAFSGKGRWNQVRTMIEAKQIMDFLFNLAASSKCELRDREVDCREKDSEIRDLKEKIVKLVRQLDQQKVELSRREHL
;
A
#
# COMPACT_ATOMS: atom_id res chain seq x y z
N VAL A 1 -2.10 2.10 13.10
CA VAL A 1 -1.94 1.05 12.06
C VAL A 1 -2.81 1.32 10.84
N LEU A 2 -4.14 1.42 10.98
CA LEU A 2 -5.04 1.68 9.83
C LEU A 2 -4.76 3.00 9.12
N GLN A 3 -4.60 4.10 9.87
CA GLN A 3 -4.22 5.40 9.27
C GLN A 3 -2.94 5.30 8.43
N ARG A 4 -1.91 4.62 8.96
CA ARG A 4 -0.65 4.37 8.26
C ARG A 4 -0.86 3.60 6.95
N LYS A 5 -1.77 2.63 6.92
CA LYS A 5 -2.06 1.86 5.69
C LYS A 5 -2.79 2.69 4.64
N THR A 6 -3.72 3.55 5.05
CA THR A 6 -4.34 4.53 4.17
C THR A 6 -3.31 5.54 3.64
N GLU A 7 -2.34 5.95 4.46
CA GLU A 7 -1.22 6.81 4.04
C GLU A 7 -0.29 6.10 3.04
N GLU A 8 0.02 4.82 3.27
CA GLU A 8 0.80 3.99 2.32
C GLU A 8 0.10 3.90 0.95
N ALA A 9 -1.21 3.67 0.93
CA ALA A 9 -2.00 3.64 -0.29
C ALA A 9 -2.02 5.00 -1.02
N ALA A 10 -2.16 6.10 -0.28
CA ALA A 10 -2.09 7.45 -0.83
C ALA A 10 -0.70 7.79 -1.39
N MET A 11 0.36 7.32 -0.73
CA MET A 11 1.75 7.49 -1.20
C MET A 11 2.01 6.71 -2.49
N ALA A 12 1.53 5.48 -2.62
CA ALA A 12 1.63 4.72 -3.86
C ALA A 12 0.93 5.44 -5.03
N ALA A 13 -0.28 5.95 -4.79
CA ALA A 13 -1.02 6.73 -5.79
C ALA A 13 -0.26 8.01 -6.20
N LYS A 14 0.34 8.70 -5.23
CA LYS A 14 1.15 9.89 -5.47
C LYS A 14 2.39 9.58 -6.32
N ARG A 15 3.12 8.51 -6.01
CA ARG A 15 4.29 8.08 -6.80
C ARG A 15 3.91 7.77 -8.25
N LEU A 16 2.81 7.04 -8.47
CA LEU A 16 2.31 6.79 -9.83
C LEU A 16 1.99 8.11 -10.54
N LYS A 17 1.32 9.04 -9.87
CA LYS A 17 1.02 10.35 -10.46
C LYS A 17 2.27 11.10 -10.89
N GLU A 18 3.29 11.15 -10.03
CA GLU A 18 4.58 11.80 -10.32
C GLU A 18 5.27 11.17 -11.54
N LEU A 19 5.24 9.83 -11.65
CA LEU A 19 5.74 9.12 -12.83
C LEU A 19 4.98 9.55 -14.09
N LEU A 20 3.64 9.56 -14.05
CA LEU A 20 2.80 9.93 -15.19
C LEU A 20 2.97 11.40 -15.62
N ASP A 21 3.31 12.30 -14.69
CA ASP A 21 3.54 13.72 -14.95
C ASP A 21 4.96 14.01 -15.44
N SER A 22 5.98 13.27 -14.99
CA SER A 22 7.37 13.40 -15.48
C SER A 22 7.48 13.21 -17.00
N ARG A 23 6.65 12.32 -17.56
CA ARG A 23 6.53 12.09 -19.00
C ARG A 23 5.94 13.28 -19.76
N LYS A 24 5.05 14.06 -19.14
CA LYS A 24 4.46 15.25 -19.78
C LYS A 24 5.52 16.32 -20.04
N ALA A 25 6.43 16.56 -19.09
CA ALA A 25 7.48 17.57 -19.20
C ALA A 25 8.53 17.23 -20.28
N SER A 26 8.84 15.96 -20.48
CA SER A 26 9.80 15.53 -21.52
C SER A 26 9.29 15.73 -22.96
N ARG A 27 7.99 15.95 -23.17
CA ARG A 27 7.35 16.05 -24.49
C ARG A 27 7.47 17.44 -25.13
N GLU A 28 7.80 18.48 -24.36
CA GLU A 28 7.85 19.87 -24.85
C GLU A 28 9.13 20.23 -25.62
N ILE A 29 10.09 19.32 -25.75
CA ILE A 29 11.34 19.56 -26.49
C ILE A 29 11.25 18.91 -27.89
N PRO A 30 11.25 19.68 -28.99
CA PRO A 30 11.24 19.12 -30.33
C PRO A 30 12.63 18.55 -30.65
N VAL A 31 12.76 17.22 -30.63
CA VAL A 31 14.02 16.56 -30.99
C VAL A 31 14.13 16.42 -32.51
N GLY A 32 14.66 17.47 -33.15
CA GLY A 32 15.27 17.38 -34.47
C GLY A 32 16.77 17.14 -34.34
N GLY A 33 17.25 15.95 -34.73
CA GLY A 33 18.69 15.64 -34.78
C GLY A 33 18.96 14.15 -34.98
N LYS A 34 19.76 13.79 -35.99
CA LYS A 34 20.16 12.41 -36.27
C LYS A 34 21.28 11.97 -35.31
N GLY A 35 20.96 10.99 -34.44
CA GLY A 35 21.75 10.41 -33.32
C GLY A 35 21.35 11.07 -31.99
N PRO A 36 21.00 10.40 -30.85
CA PRO A 36 21.30 9.06 -30.30
C PRO A 36 20.01 8.28 -29.92
N GLY A 37 19.33 7.66 -30.89
CA GLY A 37 17.99 7.08 -30.68
C GLY A 37 17.95 5.86 -29.73
N PHE A 38 19.03 5.10 -29.64
CA PHE A 38 19.08 3.88 -28.82
C PHE A 38 19.01 4.16 -27.31
N GLN A 39 19.75 5.16 -26.83
CA GLN A 39 19.73 5.51 -25.40
C GLN A 39 18.36 6.06 -24.97
N VAL A 40 17.75 6.88 -25.84
CA VAL A 40 16.40 7.41 -25.63
C VAL A 40 15.37 6.28 -25.62
N LEU A 41 15.54 5.26 -26.47
CA LEU A 41 14.69 4.07 -26.46
C LEU A 41 14.83 3.27 -25.14
N MET A 42 16.04 3.13 -24.59
CA MET A 42 16.25 2.45 -23.31
C MET A 42 15.58 3.19 -22.16
N GLN A 43 15.76 4.51 -22.09
CA GLN A 43 15.11 5.35 -21.08
C GLN A 43 13.58 5.29 -21.18
N ASN A 44 13.04 5.25 -22.39
CA ASN A 44 11.59 5.10 -22.58
C ASN A 44 11.09 3.74 -22.10
N ILE A 45 11.85 2.67 -22.35
CA ILE A 45 11.50 1.32 -21.88
C ILE A 45 11.59 1.24 -20.35
N GLU A 46 12.63 1.78 -19.74
CA GLU A 46 12.77 1.86 -18.27
C GLU A 46 11.58 2.60 -17.65
N HIS A 47 11.25 3.78 -18.17
CA HIS A 47 10.12 4.56 -17.68
C HIS A 47 8.78 3.84 -17.84
N GLU A 48 8.55 3.16 -18.97
CA GLU A 48 7.33 2.36 -19.18
C GLU A 48 7.25 1.16 -18.22
N LEU A 49 8.40 0.55 -17.89
CA LEU A 49 8.47 -0.50 -16.87
C LEU A 49 8.16 0.07 -15.48
N GLU A 50 8.71 1.23 -15.12
CA GLU A 50 8.42 1.90 -13.85
C GLU A 50 6.93 2.25 -13.70
N VAL A 51 6.31 2.80 -14.75
CA VAL A 51 4.86 3.06 -14.76
C VAL A 51 4.08 1.75 -14.60
N THR A 52 4.49 0.68 -15.28
CA THR A 52 3.86 -0.64 -15.15
C THR A 52 3.92 -1.16 -13.71
N VAL A 53 5.08 -1.05 -13.07
CA VAL A 53 5.29 -1.43 -11.67
C VAL A 53 4.45 -0.55 -10.74
N GLY A 54 4.42 0.76 -10.96
CA GLY A 54 3.62 1.69 -10.16
C GLY A 54 2.11 1.45 -10.28
N VAL A 55 1.61 1.12 -11.48
CA VAL A 55 0.21 0.71 -11.68
C VAL A 55 -0.10 -0.57 -10.89
N HIS A 56 0.79 -1.56 -10.93
CA HIS A 56 0.62 -2.78 -10.16
C HIS A 56 0.61 -2.50 -8.65
N GLU A 57 1.53 -1.67 -8.15
CA GLU A 57 1.57 -1.26 -6.73
C GLU A 57 0.25 -0.61 -6.30
N VAL A 58 -0.25 0.37 -7.07
CA VAL A 58 -1.52 1.05 -6.77
C VAL A 58 -2.72 0.10 -6.82
N ARG A 59 -2.75 -0.87 -7.76
CA ARG A 59 -3.81 -1.90 -7.78
C ARG A 59 -3.78 -2.78 -6.53
N SER A 60 -2.60 -3.21 -6.11
CA SER A 60 -2.43 -4.01 -4.89
C SER A 60 -2.88 -3.24 -3.65
N GLU A 61 -2.52 -1.95 -3.55
CA GLU A 61 -2.92 -1.08 -2.44
C GLU A 61 -4.41 -0.75 -2.46
N TYR A 62 -5.00 -0.54 -3.64
CA TYR A 62 -6.44 -0.35 -3.81
C TYR A 62 -7.24 -1.53 -3.24
N GLU A 63 -6.86 -2.76 -3.60
CA GLU A 63 -7.51 -3.98 -3.12
C GLU A 63 -7.36 -4.12 -1.59
N ARG A 64 -6.16 -3.87 -1.06
CA ARG A 64 -5.90 -3.88 0.39
C ARG A 64 -6.79 -2.86 1.11
N GLN A 65 -6.85 -1.62 0.62
CA GLN A 65 -7.65 -0.55 1.20
C GLN A 65 -9.15 -0.86 1.15
N MET A 66 -9.62 -1.46 0.05
CA MET A 66 -11.02 -1.87 -0.09
C MET A 66 -11.41 -2.91 0.96
N ASN A 67 -10.55 -3.92 1.18
CA ASN A 67 -10.74 -4.96 2.19
C ASN A 67 -10.73 -4.39 3.62
N GLU A 68 -9.88 -3.43 3.92
CA GLU A 68 -9.85 -2.77 5.23
C GLU A 68 -11.07 -1.89 5.46
N ARG A 69 -11.50 -1.16 4.43
CA ARG A 69 -12.72 -0.34 4.48
C ARG A 69 -13.96 -1.20 4.72
N ALA A 70 -14.04 -2.41 4.14
CA ALA A 70 -15.15 -3.33 4.38
C ALA A 70 -15.26 -3.71 5.87
N LYS A 71 -14.13 -4.07 6.50
CA LYS A 71 -14.07 -4.39 7.94
C LYS A 71 -14.51 -3.20 8.82
N LEU A 72 -14.11 -1.98 8.44
CA LEU A 72 -14.55 -0.76 9.14
C LEU A 72 -16.05 -0.52 9.00
N ALA A 73 -16.61 -0.78 7.81
CA ALA A 73 -18.04 -0.61 7.55
C ALA A 73 -18.87 -1.63 8.35
N GLU A 74 -18.41 -2.88 8.46
CA GLU A 74 -19.04 -3.90 9.30
C GLU A 74 -19.04 -3.51 10.78
N GLU A 75 -17.90 -3.07 11.32
CA GLU A 75 -17.83 -2.60 12.72
C GLU A 75 -18.75 -1.39 12.96
N PHE A 76 -18.75 -0.44 12.02
CA PHE A 76 -19.60 0.75 12.10
C PHE A 76 -21.09 0.40 12.09
N ALA A 77 -21.51 -0.50 11.20
CA ALA A 77 -22.89 -0.96 11.11
C ALA A 77 -23.32 -1.66 12.40
N ARG A 78 -22.49 -2.58 12.92
CA ARG A 78 -22.75 -3.29 14.17
C ARG A 78 -22.93 -2.33 15.36
N LEU A 79 -22.04 -1.35 15.52
CA LEU A 79 -22.13 -0.38 16.60
C LEU A 79 -23.35 0.54 16.49
N LYS A 80 -23.77 0.90 15.26
CA LYS A 80 -25.01 1.66 15.04
C LYS A 80 -26.24 0.82 15.39
N GLU A 81 -26.28 -0.44 14.99
CA GLU A 81 -27.38 -1.36 15.33
C GLU A 81 -27.50 -1.56 16.85
N GLU A 82 -26.39 -1.87 17.53
CA GLU A 82 -26.34 -1.97 19.00
C GLU A 82 -26.85 -0.68 19.68
N ALA A 83 -26.48 0.49 19.15
CA ALA A 83 -26.95 1.77 19.67
C ALA A 83 -28.46 1.99 19.48
N LEU A 84 -29.05 1.45 18.40
CA LEU A 84 -30.50 1.51 18.14
C LEU A 84 -31.27 0.54 19.04
N ILE A 85 -30.78 -0.70 19.19
CA ILE A 85 -31.40 -1.72 20.05
C ILE A 85 -31.43 -1.24 21.51
N LEU A 86 -30.32 -0.70 22.01
CA LEU A 86 -30.25 -0.18 23.38
C LEU A 86 -31.16 1.04 23.61
N LYS A 87 -31.36 1.88 22.59
CA LYS A 87 -32.34 2.98 22.64
C LYS A 87 -33.78 2.49 22.67
N GLN A 88 -34.09 1.38 21.99
CA GLN A 88 -35.44 0.80 21.95
C GLN A 88 -35.77 -0.02 23.20
N GLN A 89 -34.78 -0.69 23.80
CA GLN A 89 -35.03 -1.65 24.88
C GLN A 89 -35.06 -1.06 26.29
N ASN A 90 -34.67 0.21 26.53
CA ASN A 90 -34.66 0.86 27.86
C ASN A 90 -34.09 -0.03 29.01
N LEU A 91 -33.15 -0.93 28.70
CA LEU A 91 -32.55 -1.83 29.69
C LEU A 91 -31.42 -1.10 30.42
N SER A 92 -31.77 -0.56 31.59
CA SER A 92 -30.87 0.05 32.56
C SER A 92 -29.95 -0.97 33.28
N GLU A 93 -30.14 -2.28 33.09
CA GLU A 93 -29.60 -3.30 34.01
C GLU A 93 -28.72 -4.40 33.37
N PHE A 94 -28.29 -4.26 32.11
CA PHE A 94 -27.25 -5.15 31.56
C PHE A 94 -25.87 -4.53 31.73
N PRO A 95 -24.83 -5.26 32.20
CA PRO A 95 -23.47 -4.73 32.24
C PRO A 95 -23.01 -4.44 30.80
N GLN A 96 -23.14 -3.19 30.37
CA GLN A 96 -22.69 -2.77 29.05
C GLN A 96 -21.17 -2.82 29.03
N ALA A 97 -20.59 -3.58 28.09
CA ALA A 97 -19.13 -3.65 27.91
C ALA A 97 -18.49 -2.28 27.60
N ILE A 98 -19.28 -1.32 27.08
CA ILE A 98 -18.82 0.02 26.71
C ILE A 98 -19.92 1.04 27.02
N SER A 99 -19.55 2.19 27.59
CA SER A 99 -20.51 3.28 27.89
C SER A 99 -21.10 3.89 26.62
N PRO A 100 -22.34 4.43 26.68
CA PRO A 100 -22.98 5.07 25.52
C PRO A 100 -22.14 6.20 24.89
N GLY A 101 -21.45 6.99 25.72
CA GLY A 101 -20.55 8.06 25.26
C GLY A 101 -19.36 7.51 24.47
N ALA A 102 -18.68 6.49 25.00
CA ALA A 102 -17.55 5.85 24.32
C ALA A 102 -17.97 5.17 23.01
N ARG A 103 -19.17 4.56 22.96
CA ARG A 103 -19.74 3.99 21.74
C ARG A 103 -19.96 5.05 20.66
N ASN A 104 -20.59 6.17 21.01
CA ASN A 104 -20.84 7.27 20.07
C ASN A 104 -19.53 7.88 19.54
N SER A 105 -18.53 8.08 20.42
CA SER A 105 -17.19 8.53 20.01
C SER A 105 -16.54 7.54 19.03
N ARG A 106 -16.68 6.22 19.26
CA ARG A 106 -16.18 5.19 18.36
C ARG A 106 -16.88 5.23 17.00
N ILE A 107 -18.20 5.37 16.97
CA ILE A 107 -19.01 5.52 15.74
C ILE A 107 -18.52 6.71 14.93
N PHE A 108 -18.34 7.88 15.55
CA PHE A 108 -17.83 9.07 14.87
C PHE A 108 -16.42 8.87 14.31
N ALA A 109 -15.52 8.24 15.06
CA ALA A 109 -14.18 7.93 14.58
C ALA A 109 -14.19 6.98 13.37
N LEU A 110 -15.02 5.94 13.40
CA LEU A 110 -15.21 5.01 12.29
C LEU A 110 -15.78 5.71 11.04
N GLU A 111 -16.73 6.62 11.22
CA GLU A 111 -17.31 7.42 10.14
C GLU A 111 -16.25 8.29 9.44
N ASN A 112 -15.41 8.98 10.21
CA ASN A 112 -14.31 9.77 9.67
C ASN A 112 -13.27 8.90 8.92
N MET A 113 -12.94 7.73 9.46
CA MET A 113 -12.03 6.79 8.80
C MET A 113 -12.64 6.23 7.50
N LEU A 114 -13.94 5.91 7.48
CA LEU A 114 -14.65 5.48 6.27
C LEU A 114 -14.67 6.57 5.20
N SER A 115 -14.90 7.82 5.60
CA SER A 115 -14.86 8.98 4.69
C SER A 115 -13.47 9.14 4.07
N THR A 116 -12.42 9.17 4.90
CA THR A 116 -11.02 9.30 4.46
C THR A 116 -10.62 8.14 3.54
N SER A 117 -10.95 6.91 3.91
CA SER A 117 -10.68 5.73 3.08
C SER A 117 -11.43 5.76 1.75
N SER A 118 -12.65 6.30 1.71
CA SER A 118 -13.42 6.41 0.47
C SER A 118 -12.80 7.43 -0.47
N SER A 119 -12.35 8.58 0.06
CA SER A 119 -11.59 9.57 -0.71
C SER A 119 -10.31 8.99 -1.31
N ALA A 120 -9.55 8.21 -0.53
CA ALA A 120 -8.34 7.55 -1.00
C ALA A 120 -8.63 6.55 -2.13
N LEU A 121 -9.68 5.72 -2.01
CA LEU A 121 -10.10 4.78 -3.05
C LEU A 121 -10.48 5.48 -4.36
N VAL A 122 -11.23 6.59 -4.29
CA VAL A 122 -11.59 7.38 -5.47
C VAL A 122 -10.34 7.96 -6.13
N SER A 123 -9.40 8.49 -5.33
CA SER A 123 -8.14 9.02 -5.86
C SER A 123 -7.30 7.94 -6.56
N MET A 124 -7.17 6.77 -5.95
CA MET A 124 -6.47 5.62 -6.53
C MET A 124 -7.13 5.15 -7.83
N ALA A 125 -8.45 4.98 -7.84
CA ALA A 125 -9.19 4.60 -9.04
C ALA A 125 -8.98 5.61 -10.17
N SER A 126 -9.02 6.91 -9.86
CA SER A 126 -8.74 7.97 -10.84
C SER A 126 -7.33 7.84 -11.42
N GLN A 127 -6.30 7.61 -10.60
CA GLN A 127 -4.92 7.45 -11.07
C GLN A 127 -4.74 6.21 -11.95
N LEU A 128 -5.38 5.10 -11.59
CA LEU A 128 -5.38 3.88 -12.40
C LEU A 128 -6.03 4.10 -13.76
N SER A 129 -7.20 4.76 -13.80
CA SER A 129 -7.85 5.12 -15.08
C SER A 129 -6.99 6.05 -15.93
N GLU A 130 -6.33 7.03 -15.30
CA GLU A 130 -5.42 7.97 -15.98
C GLU A 130 -4.19 7.26 -16.57
N ALA A 131 -3.68 6.24 -15.88
CA ALA A 131 -2.57 5.41 -16.35
C ALA A 131 -3.00 4.53 -17.53
N GLU A 132 -4.17 3.89 -17.45
CA GLU A 132 -4.73 3.04 -18.51
C GLU A 132 -5.04 3.82 -19.79
N GLU A 133 -5.57 5.04 -19.68
CA GLU A 133 -5.80 5.92 -20.84
C GLU A 133 -4.49 6.27 -21.53
N ARG A 134 -3.46 6.61 -20.76
CA ARG A 134 -2.13 6.87 -21.31
C ARG A 134 -1.55 5.62 -21.94
N GLU A 135 -1.63 4.48 -21.28
CA GLU A 135 -1.18 3.22 -21.86
C GLU A 135 -1.85 2.98 -23.21
N ARG A 136 -3.17 3.13 -23.34
CA ARG A 136 -3.87 2.99 -24.64
C ARG A 136 -3.39 3.98 -25.69
N ALA A 137 -3.06 5.22 -25.32
CA ALA A 137 -2.51 6.21 -26.24
C ALA A 137 -1.07 5.92 -26.70
N PHE A 138 -0.29 5.16 -25.91
CA PHE A 138 1.14 4.91 -26.14
C PHE A 138 1.49 3.46 -26.48
N SER A 139 0.58 2.51 -26.23
CA SER A 139 0.84 1.10 -26.41
C SER A 139 0.87 0.73 -27.88
N GLY A 140 2.02 0.19 -28.31
CA GLY A 140 1.95 -1.10 -29.00
C GLY A 140 2.63 -1.26 -30.35
N LYS A 141 3.29 -0.25 -30.93
CA LYS A 141 4.10 -0.47 -32.16
C LYS A 141 5.17 0.59 -32.40
N GLY A 142 4.86 1.85 -32.11
CA GLY A 142 5.71 3.00 -32.45
C GLY A 142 7.15 2.94 -31.91
N ARG A 143 7.34 2.49 -30.67
CA ARG A 143 8.68 2.45 -30.04
C ARG A 143 9.62 1.47 -30.73
N TRP A 144 9.12 0.28 -31.04
CA TRP A 144 9.91 -0.79 -31.67
C TRP A 144 10.21 -0.50 -33.15
N ASN A 145 9.43 0.39 -33.80
CA ASN A 145 9.72 0.85 -35.17
C ASN A 145 11.08 1.59 -35.29
N GLN A 146 11.68 2.00 -34.17
CA GLN A 146 13.01 2.61 -34.16
C GLN A 146 14.14 1.58 -34.23
N VAL A 147 13.85 0.30 -33.96
CA VAL A 147 14.80 -0.81 -34.06
C VAL A 147 14.84 -1.29 -35.50
N ARG A 148 15.98 -1.09 -36.18
CA ARG A 148 16.12 -1.35 -37.62
C ARG A 148 17.05 -2.51 -37.93
N THR A 149 17.88 -2.91 -36.98
CA THR A 149 18.89 -3.95 -37.17
C THR A 149 18.79 -5.05 -36.12
N MET A 150 19.26 -6.24 -36.48
CA MET A 150 19.38 -7.37 -35.54
C MET A 150 20.38 -7.08 -34.41
N ILE A 151 21.38 -6.22 -34.64
CA ILE A 151 22.36 -5.82 -33.63
C ILE A 151 21.68 -4.97 -32.57
N GLU A 152 20.90 -3.96 -32.96
CA GLU A 152 20.10 -3.15 -32.03
C GLU A 152 19.14 -4.05 -31.25
N ALA A 153 18.42 -4.96 -31.92
CA ALA A 153 17.52 -5.89 -31.24
C ALA A 153 18.26 -6.75 -30.19
N LYS A 154 19.44 -7.27 -30.52
CA LYS A 154 20.29 -8.01 -29.57
C LYS A 154 20.67 -7.16 -28.37
N GLN A 155 21.14 -5.93 -28.59
CA GLN A 155 21.54 -5.03 -27.51
C GLN A 155 20.38 -4.72 -26.56
N ILE A 156 19.15 -4.57 -27.07
CA ILE A 156 17.97 -4.36 -26.23
C ILE A 156 17.63 -5.62 -25.43
N MET A 157 17.71 -6.79 -26.05
CA MET A 157 17.47 -8.04 -25.33
C MET A 157 18.49 -8.25 -24.23
N ASP A 158 19.77 -7.99 -24.48
CA ASP A 158 20.84 -8.06 -23.49
C ASP A 158 20.56 -7.08 -22.34
N PHE A 159 20.16 -5.85 -22.65
CA PHE A 159 19.78 -4.84 -21.65
C PHE A 159 18.58 -5.28 -20.80
N LEU A 160 17.48 -5.70 -21.42
CA LEU A 160 16.27 -6.15 -20.73
C LEU A 160 16.53 -7.39 -19.87
N PHE A 161 17.35 -8.32 -20.36
CA PHE A 161 17.76 -9.51 -19.61
C PHE A 161 18.55 -9.11 -18.37
N ASN A 162 19.55 -8.23 -18.51
CA ASN A 162 20.34 -7.74 -17.38
C ASN A 162 19.47 -6.99 -16.36
N LEU A 163 18.56 -6.12 -16.82
CA LEU A 163 17.63 -5.42 -15.94
C LEU A 163 16.78 -6.42 -15.15
N ALA A 164 16.15 -7.39 -15.83
CA ALA A 164 15.34 -8.42 -15.19
C ALA A 164 16.15 -9.30 -14.22
N ALA A 165 17.38 -9.67 -14.59
CA ALA A 165 18.28 -10.47 -13.76
C ALA A 165 18.69 -9.71 -12.49
N SER A 166 19.13 -8.46 -12.62
CA SER A 166 19.51 -7.60 -11.49
C SER A 166 18.33 -7.36 -10.55
N SER A 167 17.17 -6.94 -11.07
CA SER A 167 15.96 -6.74 -10.26
C SER A 167 15.54 -8.01 -9.52
N LYS A 168 15.71 -9.20 -10.12
CA LYS A 168 15.42 -10.48 -9.46
C LYS A 168 16.42 -10.80 -8.34
N CYS A 169 17.70 -10.47 -8.53
CA CYS A 169 18.72 -10.64 -7.48
C CYS A 169 18.43 -9.71 -6.31
N GLU A 170 18.22 -8.42 -6.57
CA GLU A 170 17.89 -7.43 -5.53
C GLU A 170 16.61 -7.80 -4.76
N LEU A 171 15.58 -8.30 -5.46
CA LEU A 171 14.37 -8.79 -4.81
C LEU A 171 14.65 -9.97 -3.89
N ARG A 172 15.53 -10.90 -4.29
CA ARG A 172 15.91 -12.05 -3.46
C ARG A 172 16.71 -11.62 -2.24
N ASP A 173 17.65 -10.71 -2.40
CA ASP A 173 18.42 -10.16 -1.27
C ASP A 173 17.48 -9.49 -0.28
N ARG A 174 16.53 -8.69 -0.79
CA ARG A 174 15.52 -8.03 0.06
C ARG A 174 14.57 -9.01 0.74
N GLU A 175 14.21 -10.10 0.07
CA GLU A 175 13.38 -11.16 0.65
C GLU A 175 14.10 -11.86 1.81
N VAL A 176 15.40 -12.14 1.67
CA VAL A 176 16.21 -12.72 2.74
C VAL A 176 16.29 -11.76 3.92
N ASP A 177 16.62 -10.48 3.68
CA ASP A 177 16.64 -9.42 4.68
C ASP A 177 15.33 -9.32 5.49
N CYS A 178 14.18 -9.44 4.81
CA CYS A 178 12.87 -9.39 5.44
C CYS A 178 12.63 -10.63 6.31
N ARG A 179 13.00 -11.82 5.83
CA ARG A 179 12.86 -13.08 6.59
C ARG A 179 13.73 -13.09 7.86
N GLU A 180 14.91 -12.50 7.80
CA GLU A 180 15.80 -12.34 8.95
C GLU A 180 15.18 -11.41 9.99
N LYS A 181 14.74 -10.21 9.58
CA LYS A 181 14.03 -9.26 10.45
C LYS A 181 12.76 -9.86 11.06
N ASP A 182 12.00 -10.64 10.29
CA ASP A 182 10.83 -11.34 10.81
C ASP A 182 11.20 -12.38 11.87
N SER A 183 12.37 -13.01 11.74
CA SER A 183 12.88 -13.96 12.73
C SER A 183 13.31 -13.24 14.02
N GLU A 184 14.02 -12.13 13.91
CA GLU A 184 14.35 -11.28 15.06
C GLU A 184 13.09 -10.77 15.78
N ILE A 185 12.07 -10.35 15.02
CA ILE A 185 10.79 -9.91 15.58
C ILE A 185 10.12 -11.05 16.36
N ARG A 186 10.16 -12.29 15.85
CA ARG A 186 9.60 -13.45 16.57
C ARG A 186 10.34 -13.71 17.87
N ASP A 187 11.67 -13.69 17.85
CA ASP A 187 12.49 -13.92 19.05
C ASP A 187 12.29 -12.82 20.10
N LEU A 188 12.21 -11.56 19.68
CA LEU A 188 11.91 -10.43 20.56
C LEU A 188 10.50 -10.54 21.14
N LYS A 189 9.50 -10.92 20.34
CA LYS A 189 8.14 -11.18 20.85
C LYS A 189 8.14 -12.28 21.91
N GLU A 190 8.89 -13.36 21.71
CA GLU A 190 8.99 -14.43 22.71
C GLU A 190 9.63 -13.93 24.01
N LYS A 191 10.71 -13.15 23.93
CA LYS A 191 11.35 -12.52 25.09
C LYS A 191 10.39 -11.60 25.83
N ILE A 192 9.62 -10.78 25.13
CA ILE A 192 8.60 -9.90 25.73
C ILE A 192 7.56 -10.73 26.47
N VAL A 193 7.04 -11.81 25.87
CA VAL A 193 6.06 -12.70 26.53
C VAL A 193 6.64 -13.32 27.80
N LYS A 194 7.91 -13.75 27.79
CA LYS A 194 8.59 -14.27 28.99
C LYS A 194 8.70 -13.22 30.08
N LEU A 195 9.13 -12.00 29.74
CA LEU A 195 9.25 -10.90 30.70
C LEU A 195 7.90 -10.48 31.29
N VAL A 196 6.85 -10.40 30.47
CA VAL A 196 5.48 -10.10 30.95
C VAL A 196 5.04 -11.14 31.98
N ARG A 197 5.25 -12.43 31.70
CA ARG A 197 4.92 -13.51 32.67
C ARG A 197 5.70 -13.40 33.98
N GLN A 198 6.98 -13.04 33.91
CA GLN A 198 7.80 -12.82 35.11
C GLN A 198 7.32 -11.62 35.93
N LEU A 199 6.98 -10.51 35.28
CA LEU A 199 6.43 -9.33 35.94
C LEU A 199 5.07 -9.64 36.59
N ASP A 200 4.20 -10.40 35.92
CA ASP A 200 2.93 -10.83 36.51
C ASP A 200 3.13 -11.70 37.75
N GLN A 201 4.11 -12.60 37.74
CA GLN A 201 4.47 -13.41 38.91
C GLN A 201 4.97 -12.55 40.07
N GLN A 202 5.89 -11.61 39.80
CA GLN A 202 6.40 -10.68 40.81
C GLN A 202 5.29 -9.80 41.40
N LYS A 203 4.36 -9.32 40.56
CA LYS A 203 3.20 -8.55 41.01
C LYS A 203 2.32 -9.35 41.96
N VAL A 204 2.04 -10.62 41.64
CA VAL A 204 1.25 -11.51 42.51
C VAL A 204 1.97 -11.77 43.84
N GLU A 205 3.30 -11.96 43.83
CA GLU A 205 4.08 -12.13 45.06
C GLU A 205 4.07 -10.88 45.94
N LEU A 206 4.19 -9.68 45.34
CA LEU A 206 4.13 -8.41 46.07
C LEU A 206 2.74 -8.20 46.70
N SER A 207 1.66 -8.42 45.95
CA SER A 207 0.30 -8.32 46.49
C SER A 207 0.04 -9.33 47.62
N ARG A 208 0.65 -10.52 47.60
CA ARG A 208 0.58 -11.46 48.73
C ARG A 208 1.32 -10.95 49.96
N ARG A 209 2.44 -10.26 49.80
CA ARG A 209 3.21 -9.67 50.92
C ARG A 209 2.53 -8.44 51.52
N GLU A 210 1.79 -7.66 50.72
CA GLU A 210 1.03 -6.50 51.21
C GLU A 210 -0.25 -6.87 51.98
N HIS A 211 -0.71 -8.13 51.87
CA HIS A 211 -1.87 -8.66 52.57
C HIS A 211 -1.53 -9.53 53.80
N LEU A 212 -0.24 -9.60 54.17
CA LEU A 212 0.27 -10.22 55.40
C LEU A 212 0.68 -9.14 56.40
#